data_AF-A0A960LP96-F1
#
_entry.id   AF-A0A960LP96-F1
#
_cell.length_a   1.000
_cell.length_b   1.000
_cell.length_c   1.000
_cell.angle_alpha   90.00
_cell.angle_beta   90.00
_cell.angle_gamma   90.00
#
_symmetry.space_group_name_H-M   'P 1'
#
loop_
_entity.id
_entity.type
_entity.pdbx_description
1 polymer ?
#
loop_
_entity_poly.entity_id
_entity_poly.type
_entity_poly.pdbx_seq_one_letter_code
_entity_poly.pdbx_strand_id
1 'polypeptide(L)'
;MARHDAEAAARVGDGLIDAAEKQLAGQPRIGPRCPEYPTEEIRYWLHRNYRIVYEIDEANSQIQVLRFWHCSKGDWPVDLT
;
A
#
# COMPACT_ATOMS: atom_id res chain seq x y z
N MET A 1 6.25 3.46 27.59
CA MET A 1 7.43 2.89 26.91
C MET A 1 7.00 2.51 25.49
N ALA A 2 7.53 3.17 24.45
CA ALA A 2 7.55 2.74 23.04
C ALA A 2 8.03 3.94 22.20
N ARG A 3 9.28 4.33 22.43
CA ARG A 3 9.93 5.51 21.85
C ARG A 3 10.99 4.96 20.89
N HIS A 4 10.58 4.81 19.63
CA HIS A 4 11.46 4.81 18.46
C HIS A 4 12.45 3.64 18.31
N ASP A 5 11.96 2.48 17.85
CA ASP A 5 12.80 1.51 17.14
C ASP A 5 12.71 1.79 15.63
N ALA A 6 13.51 2.73 15.15
CA ALA A 6 13.61 3.02 13.72
C ALA A 6 14.04 1.77 12.92
N GLU A 7 14.83 0.90 13.54
CA GLU A 7 15.28 -0.37 12.96
C GLU A 7 14.15 -1.41 12.89
N ALA A 8 13.23 -1.42 13.85
CA ALA A 8 12.02 -2.24 13.76
C ALA A 8 11.07 -1.69 12.68
N ALA A 9 10.94 -0.35 12.58
CA ALA A 9 10.17 0.28 11.51
C ALA A 9 10.75 -0.01 10.13
N ALA A 10 12.09 0.00 9.99
CA ALA A 10 12.78 -0.35 8.75
C ALA A 10 12.56 -1.81 8.37
N ARG A 11 12.69 -2.76 9.31
CA ARG A 11 12.41 -4.19 9.05
C ARG A 11 10.96 -4.46 8.65
N VAL A 12 10.02 -3.75 9.27
CA VAL A 12 8.60 -3.85 8.90
C VAL A 12 8.37 -3.25 7.52
N GLY A 13 8.95 -2.08 7.22
CA GLY A 13 8.88 -1.45 5.92
C GLY A 13 9.46 -2.31 4.80
N ASP A 14 10.67 -2.85 5.00
CA ASP A 14 11.35 -3.74 4.07
C ASP A 14 10.53 -5.01 3.79
N GLY A 15 9.99 -5.64 4.83
CA GLY A 15 9.10 -6.78 4.68
C GLY A 15 7.78 -6.46 3.96
N LEU A 16 7.25 -5.23 4.11
CA LEU A 16 6.08 -4.78 3.36
C LEU A 16 6.41 -4.53 1.89
N ILE A 17 7.60 -3.99 1.60
CA ILE A 17 8.06 -3.77 0.23
C ILE A 17 8.28 -5.11 -0.47
N ASP A 18 9.02 -6.06 0.12
CA ASP A 18 9.24 -7.40 -0.48
C ASP A 18 7.91 -8.13 -0.72
N ALA A 19 6.98 -8.05 0.24
CA ALA A 19 5.65 -8.64 0.09
C ALA A 19 4.84 -7.95 -1.02
N ALA A 20 4.89 -6.62 -1.11
CA ALA A 20 4.25 -5.85 -2.16
C ALA A 20 4.84 -6.21 -3.52
N GLU A 21 6.16 -6.22 -3.67
CA GLU A 21 6.83 -6.58 -4.93
C GLU A 21 6.46 -7.99 -5.38
N LYS A 22 6.57 -9.00 -4.50
CA LYS A 22 6.22 -10.38 -4.86
C LYS A 22 4.76 -10.54 -5.25
N GLN A 23 3.85 -9.92 -4.51
CA GLN A 23 2.42 -10.07 -4.75
C GLN A 23 1.97 -9.28 -5.98
N LEU A 24 2.42 -8.02 -6.10
CA LEU A 24 2.02 -7.10 -7.16
C LEU A 24 2.71 -7.44 -8.49
N ALA A 25 3.93 -7.96 -8.48
CA ALA A 25 4.59 -8.43 -9.70
C ALA A 25 3.87 -9.63 -10.34
N GLY A 26 3.30 -10.53 -9.50
CA GLY A 26 2.54 -11.69 -9.99
C GLY A 26 1.10 -11.35 -10.36
N GLN A 27 0.41 -10.58 -9.52
CA GLN A 27 -0.99 -10.18 -9.70
C GLN A 27 -1.21 -8.74 -9.23
N PRO A 28 -0.97 -7.75 -10.09
CA PRO A 28 -1.15 -6.34 -9.73
C PRO A 28 -2.61 -6.01 -9.44
N ARG A 29 -3.56 -6.77 -10.00
CA ARG A 29 -5.00 -6.55 -9.85
C ARG A 29 -5.64 -7.34 -8.70
N ILE A 30 -4.84 -7.88 -7.78
CA ILE A 30 -5.34 -8.68 -6.65
C ILE A 30 -6.21 -7.88 -5.67
N GLY A 31 -5.89 -6.59 -5.51
CA GLY A 31 -6.60 -5.70 -4.59
C GLY A 31 -7.85 -5.09 -5.23
N PRO A 32 -8.93 -4.88 -4.45
CA PRO A 32 -10.07 -4.09 -4.90
C PRO A 32 -9.66 -2.63 -5.21
N ARG A 33 -10.41 -1.99 -6.11
CA ARG A 33 -10.26 -0.55 -6.36
C ARG A 33 -10.73 0.23 -5.14
N CYS A 34 -10.07 1.36 -4.87
CA CYS A 34 -10.53 2.29 -3.85
C CYS A 34 -11.87 2.90 -4.29
N PRO A 35 -12.96 2.72 -3.52
CA PRO A 35 -14.26 3.30 -3.88
C PRO A 35 -14.25 4.84 -3.81
N GLU A 36 -13.28 5.41 -3.11
CA GLU A 36 -13.08 6.85 -2.91
C GLU A 36 -12.56 7.53 -4.19
N TYR A 37 -11.84 6.78 -5.04
CA TYR A 37 -11.28 7.26 -6.30
C TYR A 37 -11.77 6.39 -7.46
N PRO A 38 -13.06 6.48 -7.85
CA PRO A 38 -13.61 5.66 -8.92
C PRO A 38 -13.06 6.03 -10.31
N THR A 39 -12.55 7.26 -10.46
CA THR A 39 -11.96 7.79 -11.70
C THR A 39 -10.51 7.37 -11.90
N GLU A 40 -9.81 7.01 -10.83
CA GLU A 40 -8.41 6.61 -10.86
C GLU A 40 -8.29 5.09 -10.68
N GLU A 41 -7.27 4.48 -11.27
CA GLU A 41 -7.00 3.05 -11.06
C GLU A 41 -6.24 2.79 -9.74
N ILE A 42 -6.63 3.52 -8.69
CA ILE A 42 -6.09 3.36 -7.35
C ILE A 42 -6.70 2.11 -6.74
N ARG A 43 -5.83 1.23 -6.27
CA ARG A 43 -6.15 -0.03 -5.61
C ARG A 43 -5.51 -0.06 -4.25
N TYR A 44 -6.07 -0.90 -3.40
CA TYR A 44 -5.47 -1.18 -2.12
C TYR A 44 -5.37 -2.68 -1.90
N TRP A 45 -4.29 -3.07 -1.24
CA TRP A 45 -4.09 -4.43 -0.78
C TRP A 45 -3.87 -4.43 0.73
N LEU A 46 -4.63 -5.26 1.43
CA LEU A 46 -4.47 -5.43 2.87
C LEU A 46 -3.48 -6.56 3.13
N HIS A 47 -2.33 -6.24 3.71
CA HIS A 47 -1.34 -7.21 4.15
C HIS A 47 -1.14 -7.09 5.66
N ARG A 48 -1.58 -8.13 6.39
CA ARG A 48 -1.60 -8.14 7.86
C ARG A 48 -2.37 -6.93 8.43
N ASN A 49 -1.70 -6.05 9.16
CA ASN A 49 -2.26 -4.82 9.75
C ASN A 49 -1.92 -3.58 8.92
N TYR A 50 -1.42 -3.76 7.70
CA TYR A 50 -1.06 -2.68 6.79
C TYR A 50 -1.93 -2.72 5.55
N ARG A 51 -2.33 -1.55 5.08
CA ARG A 51 -3.02 -1.32 3.82
C ARG A 51 -2.03 -0.64 2.89
N ILE A 52 -1.69 -1.30 1.81
CA ILE A 52 -0.75 -0.83 0.79
C ILE A 52 -1.61 -0.26 -0.32
N VAL A 53 -1.50 1.04 -0.57
CA VAL A 53 -2.25 1.72 -1.62
C VAL A 53 -1.32 1.98 -2.79
N TYR A 54 -1.75 1.55 -3.96
CA TYR A 54 -0.97 1.59 -5.18
C TYR A 54 -1.88 1.82 -6.37
N GLU A 55 -1.33 2.39 -7.42
CA GLU A 55 -1.97 2.49 -8.72
C GLU A 55 -1.23 1.62 -9.73
N ILE A 56 -1.94 1.21 -10.78
CA ILE A 56 -1.36 0.48 -11.90
C ILE A 56 -1.32 1.46 -13.06
N ASP A 57 -0.12 1.87 -13.44
CA ASP A 57 0.07 2.65 -14.65
C ASP A 57 0.22 1.68 -15.82
N GLU A 58 -0.90 1.43 -16.50
CA GLU A 58 -0.95 0.51 -17.65
C GLU A 58 -0.14 1.04 -18.84
N ALA A 59 0.01 2.36 -18.95
CA ALA A 59 0.72 3.01 -20.06
C ALA A 59 2.22 2.71 -20.05
N ASN A 60 2.85 2.67 -18.88
CA ASN A 60 4.26 2.35 -18.68
C ASN A 60 4.46 0.94 -18.08
N SER A 61 3.38 0.17 -17.92
CA SER A 61 3.40 -1.18 -17.34
C SER A 61 4.12 -1.24 -15.98
N GLN A 62 3.87 -0.24 -15.14
CA GLN A 62 4.50 -0.10 -13.83
C GLN A 62 3.47 0.02 -12.72
N ILE A 63 3.86 -0.35 -11.51
CA ILE A 63 3.00 -0.31 -10.34
C ILE A 63 3.58 0.75 -9.42
N GLN A 64 2.82 1.82 -9.19
CA GLN A 64 3.27 2.90 -8.33
C GLN A 64 2.65 2.74 -6.95
N VAL A 65 3.49 2.50 -5.94
CA VAL A 65 3.04 2.44 -4.56
C VAL A 65 2.93 3.86 -4.01
N LEU A 66 1.69 4.30 -3.80
CA LEU A 66 1.38 5.65 -3.33
C LEU A 66 1.69 5.81 -1.85
N ARG A 67 1.18 4.89 -1.01
CA ARG A 67 1.32 5.00 0.45
C ARG A 67 1.08 3.68 1.17
N PHE A 68 1.78 3.51 2.30
CA PHE A 68 1.53 2.44 3.28
C PHE A 68 0.76 3.01 4.47
N TRP A 69 -0.39 2.42 4.78
CA TRP A 69 -1.23 2.81 5.91
C TRP A 69 -1.29 1.70 6.95
N HIS A 70 -1.21 2.06 8.23
CA HIS A 70 -1.36 1.08 9.30
C HIS A 70 -2.81 1.08 9.80
N CYS A 71 -3.48 -0.07 9.73
CA CYS A 71 -4.90 -0.21 10.07
C CYS A 71 -5.21 0.16 11.53
N SER A 72 -4.23 0.09 12.44
CA SER A 72 -4.41 0.58 13.83
C SER A 72 -4.33 2.09 13.99
N LYS A 73 -3.87 2.86 13.00
CA LYS A 73 -3.77 4.33 13.09
C LYS A 73 -5.08 5.07 12.75
N GLY A 74 -6.16 4.36 12.48
CA GLY A 74 -7.47 4.95 12.20
C GLY A 74 -7.69 5.23 10.71
N ASP A 75 -8.85 5.85 10.44
CA ASP A 75 -9.50 5.97 9.13
C ASP A 75 -8.56 6.50 8.02
N TRP A 76 -8.64 5.85 6.86
CA TRP A 76 -7.89 6.25 5.67
C TRP A 76 -8.41 7.62 5.22
N PRO A 77 -7.56 8.66 5.12
CA PRO A 77 -8.03 9.95 4.64
C PRO A 77 -8.41 9.83 3.17
N VAL A 78 -9.65 10.21 2.87
CA VAL A 78 -10.27 10.31 1.53
C VAL A 78 -9.55 11.28 0.58
N ASP A 79 -8.49 11.94 1.06
CA ASP A 79 -7.76 12.98 0.37
C ASP A 79 -6.25 12.66 0.42
N LEU A 80 -5.67 12.44 -0.76
CA LEU A 80 -4.24 12.22 -0.99
C LEU A 80 -3.51 13.52 -1.40
N THR A 81 -4.18 14.68 -1.28
CA THR A 81 -3.64 16.02 -1.58
C THR A 81 -2.47 16.42 -0.68
#